data_AF-N2BLW6-F1
#
_entry.id   AF-N2BLW6-F1
#
_cell.length_a   1.000
_cell.length_b   1.000
_cell.length_c   1.000
_cell.angle_alpha   90.00
_cell.angle_beta   90.00
_cell.angle_gamma   90.00
#
_symmetry.space_group_name_H-M   'P 1'
#
loop_
_entity.id
_entity.type
_entity.pdbx_description
1 polymer ?
#
loop_
_entity_poly.entity_id
_entity_poly.type
_entity_poly.pdbx_seq_one_letter_code
_entity_poly.pdbx_strand_id
1 'polypeptide(L)'
;MRIVLLSSIFVFSCLYAKCDCLCVNGNVEAICSNAYEVRPVCTPRVCPIPPPSLEPLESPQLPPLGTTSCHQAQVYNESTRQYEWQRVCE
;
A
#
# COMPACT_ATOMS: atom_id res chain seq x y z
N MET A 1 46.77 25.95 11.05
CA MET A 1 45.43 25.82 11.65
C MET A 1 44.61 24.86 10.79
N ARG A 2 44.20 23.72 11.34
CA ARG A 2 43.47 22.64 10.65
C ARG A 2 41.98 22.87 10.90
N ILE A 3 41.20 23.20 9.86
CA ILE A 3 39.75 23.37 9.97
C ILE A 3 39.11 22.02 9.65
N VAL A 4 38.56 21.36 10.68
CA VAL A 4 37.80 20.11 10.53
C VAL A 4 36.35 20.50 10.21
N LEU A 5 35.96 20.38 8.95
CA LEU A 5 34.57 20.54 8.52
C LEU A 5 33.83 19.22 8.78
N LEU A 6 33.17 19.13 9.94
CA LEU A 6 32.17 18.10 10.22
C LEU A 6 30.91 18.41 9.40
N SER A 7 30.81 17.87 8.19
CA SER A 7 29.58 17.96 7.38
C SER A 7 28.57 16.91 7.88
N SER A 8 27.71 17.30 8.80
CA SER A 8 26.53 16.50 9.18
C SER A 8 25.49 16.57 8.06
N ILE A 9 25.43 15.52 7.23
CA ILE A 9 24.38 15.37 6.21
C ILE A 9 23.10 14.96 6.95
N PHE A 10 22.20 15.93 7.17
CA PHE A 10 20.84 15.69 7.63
C PHE A 10 20.06 15.03 6.48
N VAL A 11 19.81 13.73 6.57
CA VAL A 11 18.95 13.01 5.61
C VAL A 11 17.50 13.36 5.92
N PHE A 12 16.91 14.26 5.12
CA PHE A 12 15.47 14.54 5.16
C PHE A 12 14.71 13.39 4.50
N SER A 13 14.09 12.52 5.30
CA SER A 13 13.17 11.50 4.82
C SER A 13 11.76 12.08 4.72
N CYS A 14 11.25 12.31 3.51
CA CYS A 14 9.83 12.65 3.32
C CYS A 14 8.98 11.38 3.46
N LEU A 15 8.26 11.24 4.57
CA LEU A 15 7.19 10.25 4.72
C LEU A 15 5.96 10.73 3.94
N TYR A 16 5.84 10.33 2.66
CA TYR A 16 4.58 10.50 1.92
C TYR A 16 3.72 9.27 2.14
N ALA A 17 2.84 9.34 3.14
CA ALA A 17 1.75 8.39 3.29
C ALA A 17 0.65 8.84 2.31
N LYS A 18 0.65 8.28 1.10
CA LYS A 18 -0.31 8.56 0.04
C LYS A 18 -1.13 7.31 -0.25
N CYS A 19 -2.43 7.46 -0.44
CA CYS A 19 -3.24 6.37 -0.98
C CYS A 19 -2.84 6.12 -2.44
N ASP A 20 -2.83 4.85 -2.84
CA ASP A 20 -2.51 4.41 -4.19
C ASP A 20 -3.72 3.77 -4.87
N CYS A 21 -3.95 4.11 -6.14
CA CYS A 21 -5.02 3.52 -6.95
C CYS A 21 -4.52 2.23 -7.60
N LEU A 22 -4.79 1.09 -6.97
CA LEU A 22 -4.29 -0.23 -7.36
C LEU A 22 -5.43 -1.11 -7.90
N CYS A 23 -5.06 -2.19 -8.58
CA CYS A 23 -6.02 -3.22 -8.96
C CYS A 23 -6.14 -4.24 -7.82
N VAL A 24 -7.33 -4.38 -7.24
CA VAL A 24 -7.64 -5.22 -6.10
C VAL A 24 -8.76 -6.17 -6.52
N ASN A 25 -8.51 -7.48 -6.47
CA ASN A 25 -9.45 -8.51 -6.92
C ASN A 25 -10.04 -8.24 -8.33
N GLY A 26 -9.24 -7.63 -9.21
CA GLY A 26 -9.66 -7.28 -10.58
C GLY A 26 -10.40 -5.93 -10.72
N ASN A 27 -10.55 -5.15 -9.66
CA ASN A 27 -11.20 -3.82 -9.70
C ASN A 27 -10.21 -2.72 -9.31
N VAL A 28 -10.40 -1.50 -9.83
CA VAL A 28 -9.56 -0.36 -9.45
C VAL A 28 -10.07 0.23 -8.13
N GLU A 29 -9.22 0.23 -7.11
CA GLU A 29 -9.54 0.72 -5.77
C GLU A 29 -8.41 1.60 -5.22
N ALA A 30 -8.76 2.57 -4.37
CA ALA A 30 -7.78 3.38 -3.64
C ALA A 30 -7.38 2.64 -2.36
N ILE A 31 -6.10 2.35 -2.16
CA ILE A 31 -5.57 1.67 -0.98
C ILE A 31 -4.72 2.67 -0.19
N CYS A 32 -5.06 2.86 1.08
CA CYS A 32 -4.44 3.82 1.97
C CYS A 32 -3.70 3.10 3.11
N SER A 33 -2.72 3.75 3.73
CA SER A 33 -1.99 3.12 4.86
C SER A 33 -2.76 3.16 6.18
N ASN A 34 -3.72 4.09 6.31
CA ASN A 34 -4.59 4.28 7.46
C ASN A 34 -5.89 4.99 7.03
N ALA A 35 -6.89 5.02 7.90
CA ALA A 35 -8.20 5.57 7.57
C ALA A 35 -8.28 7.10 7.58
N TYR A 36 -7.25 7.79 8.07
CA TYR A 36 -7.22 9.26 8.12
C TYR A 36 -6.66 9.87 6.82
N GLU A 37 -6.13 9.05 5.92
CA GLU A 37 -5.66 9.51 4.62
C GLU A 37 -6.83 9.86 3.69
N VAL A 38 -6.63 10.93 2.91
CA VAL A 38 -7.62 11.37 1.93
C VAL A 38 -7.65 10.40 0.77
N ARG A 39 -8.76 9.67 0.63
CA ARG A 39 -8.98 8.71 -0.47
C ARG A 39 -9.22 9.45 -1.79
N PRO A 40 -8.34 9.30 -2.80
CA PRO A 40 -8.54 9.94 -4.11
C PRO A 40 -9.61 9.23 -4.93
N VAL A 41 -10.15 9.93 -5.93
CA VAL A 41 -10.95 9.30 -6.99
C VAL A 41 -10.01 8.66 -8.00
N CYS A 42 -10.09 7.35 -8.17
CA CYS A 42 -9.24 6.63 -9.12
C CYS A 42 -9.73 6.77 -10.56
N THR A 43 -8.81 7.04 -11.49
CA THR A 43 -9.12 7.02 -12.92
C THR A 43 -9.49 5.59 -13.34
N PRO A 44 -10.61 5.40 -14.06
CA PRO A 44 -11.02 4.08 -14.52
C PRO A 44 -9.99 3.49 -15.50
N ARG A 45 -9.63 2.24 -15.29
CA ARG A 45 -8.76 1.45 -16.17
C ARG A 45 -9.13 -0.02 -16.11
N VAL A 46 -8.70 -0.79 -17.10
CA VAL A 46 -8.87 -2.24 -17.11
C VAL A 46 -7.81 -2.88 -16.22
N CYS A 47 -8.25 -3.68 -15.25
CA CYS A 47 -7.36 -4.51 -14.45
C CYS A 47 -7.16 -5.89 -15.09
N PRO A 48 -5.99 -6.51 -14.92
CA PRO A 48 -5.80 -7.91 -15.29
C PRO A 48 -6.77 -8.83 -14.56
N ILE A 49 -7.03 -10.02 -15.10
CA ILE A 49 -7.92 -10.98 -14.45
C ILE A 49 -7.15 -11.65 -13.28
N PRO A 50 -7.67 -11.59 -12.04
CA PRO A 50 -7.04 -12.26 -10.92
C PRO A 50 -7.07 -13.79 -11.13
N PRO A 51 -5.94 -14.48 -10.90
CA PRO A 51 -5.90 -15.93 -11.02
C PRO A 51 -6.68 -16.57 -9.86
N PRO A 52 -7.35 -17.72 -10.09
CA PRO A 52 -7.95 -18.47 -9.00
C PRO A 52 -6.86 -18.90 -8.01
N SER A 53 -7.02 -18.51 -6.75
CA SER A 53 -6.07 -18.81 -5.67
C SER A 53 -6.83 -18.94 -4.35
N LEU A 54 -6.33 -19.77 -3.45
CA LEU A 54 -6.88 -19.89 -2.11
C LEU A 54 -6.38 -18.74 -1.24
N GLU A 55 -7.29 -18.15 -0.48
CA GLU A 55 -6.97 -17.11 0.48
C GLU A 55 -6.02 -17.65 1.57
N PRO A 56 -4.90 -16.96 1.86
CA PRO A 56 -3.99 -17.36 2.92
C PRO A 56 -4.64 -17.26 4.30
N LEU A 57 -4.22 -18.14 5.21
CA LEU A 57 -4.59 -18.01 6.62
C LEU A 57 -3.89 -16.79 7.23
N GLU A 58 -4.67 -15.87 7.78
CA GLU A 58 -4.14 -14.68 8.41
C GLU A 58 -3.82 -14.91 9.90
N SER A 59 -2.65 -14.47 10.33
CA SER A 59 -2.32 -14.38 11.75
C SER A 59 -2.95 -13.13 12.37
N PRO A 60 -3.44 -13.17 13.63
CA PRO A 60 -3.97 -11.98 14.28
C PRO A 60 -2.94 -10.86 14.32
N GLN A 61 -3.24 -9.76 13.65
CA GLN A 61 -2.41 -8.57 13.58
C GLN A 61 -3.25 -7.36 13.92
N LEU A 62 -2.69 -6.43 14.70
CA LEU A 62 -3.38 -5.18 15.00
C LEU A 62 -3.65 -4.41 13.70
N PRO A 63 -4.87 -3.91 13.49
CA PRO A 63 -5.19 -3.09 12.33
C PRO A 63 -4.48 -1.72 12.44
N PRO A 64 -4.25 -1.03 11.31
CA PRO A 64 -3.80 0.35 11.31
C PRO A 64 -4.73 1.27 12.11
N LEU A 65 -4.23 2.45 12.48
CA LEU A 65 -5.04 3.42 13.21
C LEU A 65 -6.22 3.90 12.35
N GLY A 66 -7.40 3.94 12.97
CA GLY A 66 -8.61 4.46 12.35
C GLY A 66 -9.33 3.48 11.41
N THR A 67 -8.72 2.34 11.05
CA THR A 67 -9.40 1.31 10.26
C THR A 67 -10.31 0.45 11.14
N THR A 68 -11.45 0.04 10.59
CA THR A 68 -12.50 -0.75 11.22
C THR A 68 -12.36 -2.24 10.98
N SER A 69 -11.87 -2.65 9.81
CA SER A 69 -11.73 -4.05 9.42
C SER A 69 -10.50 -4.26 8.54
N CYS A 70 -10.02 -5.50 8.46
CA CYS A 70 -9.02 -5.93 7.50
C CYS A 70 -9.48 -7.25 6.87
N HIS A 71 -9.11 -7.46 5.62
CA HIS A 71 -9.36 -8.69 4.87
C HIS A 71 -8.20 -8.98 3.91
N GLN A 72 -8.06 -10.24 3.48
CA GLN A 72 -7.10 -10.56 2.42
C GLN A 72 -7.68 -10.19 1.05
N ALA A 73 -6.83 -9.63 0.21
CA ALA A 73 -7.16 -9.35 -1.18
C ALA A 73 -5.97 -9.64 -2.09
N GLN A 74 -6.27 -9.99 -3.35
CA GLN A 74 -5.26 -10.07 -4.39
C GLN A 74 -5.01 -8.67 -4.93
N VAL A 75 -3.86 -8.09 -4.61
CA VAL A 75 -3.43 -6.77 -5.08
C VAL A 75 -2.45 -6.95 -6.23
N TYR A 76 -2.72 -6.30 -7.37
CA TYR A 76 -1.86 -6.36 -8.53
C TYR A 76 -0.60 -5.55 -8.30
N ASN A 77 0.54 -6.21 -8.36
CA ASN A 77 1.84 -5.60 -8.31
C ASN A 77 2.31 -5.29 -9.74
N GLU A 78 2.31 -4.01 -10.11
CA GLU A 78 2.72 -3.53 -11.43
C GLU A 78 4.18 -3.88 -11.76
N SER A 79 5.05 -4.05 -10.75
CA SER A 79 6.47 -4.36 -10.93
C SER A 79 6.70 -5.83 -11.28
N THR A 80 6.01 -6.74 -10.58
CA THR A 80 6.10 -8.19 -10.83
C THR A 80 5.12 -8.65 -11.90
N ARG A 81 4.14 -7.80 -12.25
CA ARG A 81 3.01 -8.06 -13.13
C ARG A 81 2.15 -9.24 -12.67
N GLN A 82 2.05 -9.42 -11.36
CA GLN A 82 1.32 -10.51 -10.74
C GLN A 82 0.40 -10.02 -9.63
N TYR A 83 -0.63 -10.80 -9.36
CA TYR A 83 -1.46 -10.62 -8.18
C TYR A 83 -0.77 -11.25 -6.96
N GLU A 84 -0.66 -10.47 -5.90
CA GLU A 84 -0.04 -10.86 -4.63
C GLU A 84 -1.09 -10.75 -3.53
N TRP A 85 -1.12 -11.73 -2.62
CA TRP A 85 -2.00 -11.66 -1.45
C TRP A 85 -1.50 -10.61 -0.48
N GLN A 86 -2.36 -9.65 -0.15
CA GLN A 86 -2.07 -8.61 0.81
C GLN A 86 -3.25 -8.42 1.75
N ARG A 87 -2.93 -8.04 2.99
CA ARG A 87 -3.93 -7.60 3.95
C ARG A 87 -4.30 -6.14 3.65
N VAL A 88 -5.55 -5.93 3.25
CA VAL A 88 -6.13 -4.59 3.02
C VAL A 88 -7.00 -4.23 4.21
N CYS A 89 -6.87 -3.00 4.71
CA CYS A 89 -7.64 -2.51 5.85
C CYS A 89 -8.38 -1.22 5.49
N GLU A 90 -9.59 -1.04 6.03
CA GLU A 90 -10.49 0.09 5.75
C GLU A 90 -11.07 0.71 7.02
#